data_AF-A0A1S8EXK9-F1
#
_entry.id   AF-A0A1S8EXK9-F1
#
_cell.length_a   1.000
_cell.length_b   1.000
_cell.length_c   1.000
_cell.angle_alpha   90.00
_cell.angle_beta   90.00
_cell.angle_gamma   90.00
#
_symmetry.space_group_name_H-M   'P 1'
#
loop_
_entity.id
_entity.type
_entity.pdbx_description
1 polymer ?
#
loop_
_entity_poly.entity_id
_entity_poly.type
_entity_poly.pdbx_seq_one_letter_code
_entity_poly.pdbx_strand_id
1 'polypeptide(L)'
;MSQSNVVRLDSRSAAPAAWQALCSRADLVANSGVVAWHEGAQVALFHLPENAEGEQLFAIDNRDPKSGANVIGRGIVGSLKGELVIASPLYKQHFRLADGSCLEYPEQSLRVWPVRLNGDAVEIAVA
;
A
#
# COMPACT_ATOMS: atom_id res chain seq x y z
N MET A 1 -39.57 19.00 -31.46
CA MET A 1 -39.43 18.41 -30.11
C MET A 1 -38.01 17.89 -29.98
N SER A 2 -37.31 18.39 -28.97
CA SER A 2 -35.84 18.42 -28.83
C SER A 2 -35.20 17.03 -28.73
N GLN A 3 -34.18 16.75 -29.53
CA GLN A 3 -33.26 15.64 -29.28
C GLN A 3 -32.25 16.07 -28.21
N SER A 4 -32.26 15.40 -27.07
CA SER A 4 -31.33 15.65 -25.97
C SER A 4 -29.96 15.08 -26.32
N ASN A 5 -29.00 15.96 -26.60
CA ASN A 5 -27.57 15.65 -26.64
C ASN A 5 -27.09 15.40 -25.19
N VAL A 6 -26.92 14.14 -24.80
CA VAL A 6 -26.21 13.81 -23.57
C VAL A 6 -24.73 13.65 -23.93
N VAL A 7 -23.94 14.67 -23.57
CA VAL A 7 -22.48 14.62 -23.58
C VAL A 7 -22.07 13.55 -22.55
N ARG A 8 -21.41 12.48 -23.01
CA ARG A 8 -20.76 11.52 -22.13
C ARG A 8 -19.67 12.28 -21.36
N LEU A 9 -19.72 12.26 -20.03
CA LEU A 9 -18.60 12.75 -19.22
C LEU A 9 -17.40 11.86 -19.52
N ASP A 10 -16.41 12.43 -20.19
CA ASP A 10 -15.11 11.81 -20.42
C ASP A 10 -14.50 11.39 -19.08
N SER A 11 -14.21 10.10 -18.96
CA SER A 11 -13.35 9.56 -17.92
C SER A 11 -12.04 10.33 -17.99
N ARG A 12 -11.69 11.07 -16.93
CA ARG A 12 -10.35 11.67 -16.78
C ARG A 12 -9.34 10.54 -16.94
N SER A 13 -8.69 10.46 -18.09
CA SER A 13 -7.52 9.61 -18.27
C SER A 13 -6.48 10.14 -17.29
N ALA A 14 -6.31 9.45 -16.16
CA ALA A 14 -5.14 9.68 -15.34
C ALA A 14 -3.92 9.51 -16.26
N ALA A 15 -3.01 10.49 -16.25
CA ALA A 15 -1.75 10.34 -16.97
C ALA A 15 -1.11 9.01 -16.52
N PRO A 16 -0.43 8.27 -17.41
CA PRO A 16 0.21 7.03 -17.02
C PRO A 16 1.13 7.32 -15.82
N ALA A 17 0.89 6.61 -14.71
CA ALA A 17 1.72 6.76 -13.53
C ALA A 17 3.18 6.51 -13.94
N ALA A 18 4.05 7.47 -13.68
CA ALA A 18 5.48 7.23 -13.80
C ALA A 18 5.90 6.29 -12.67
N TRP A 19 6.84 5.39 -12.96
CA TRP A 19 7.30 4.37 -12.02
C TRP A 19 8.76 4.62 -11.69
N GLN A 20 9.10 4.53 -10.41
CA GLN A 20 10.47 4.64 -9.91
C GLN A 20 10.90 3.31 -9.30
N ALA A 21 12.06 2.81 -9.70
CA ALA A 21 12.70 1.67 -9.03
C ALA A 21 13.13 2.07 -7.61
N LEU A 22 12.74 1.26 -6.62
CA LEU A 22 12.95 1.52 -5.20
C LEU A 22 13.99 0.58 -4.58
N CYS A 23 13.89 -0.71 -4.90
CA CYS A 23 14.83 -1.76 -4.51
C CYS A 23 14.70 -2.96 -5.46
N SER A 24 15.44 -4.04 -5.17
CA SER A 24 15.26 -5.32 -5.84
C SER A 24 14.34 -6.25 -5.05
N ARG A 25 13.75 -7.23 -5.75
CA ARG A 25 12.96 -8.32 -5.15
C ARG A 25 13.76 -9.07 -4.06
N ALA A 26 15.08 -9.22 -4.24
CA ALA A 26 15.94 -9.91 -3.29
C ALA A 26 16.16 -9.14 -1.97
N ASP A 27 15.87 -7.83 -1.94
CA ASP A 27 15.92 -7.02 -0.72
C ASP A 27 14.66 -7.21 0.14
N LEU A 28 13.59 -7.81 -0.41
CA LEU A 28 12.34 -8.06 0.31
C LEU A 28 12.44 -9.36 1.12
N VAL A 29 11.86 -9.33 2.31
CA VAL A 29 11.70 -10.51 3.16
C VAL A 29 10.25 -10.94 3.12
N ALA A 30 10.00 -12.19 2.71
CA ALA A 30 8.65 -12.74 2.63
C ALA A 30 7.89 -12.58 3.95
N ASN A 31 6.65 -12.09 3.85
CA ASN A 31 5.71 -11.87 4.96
C ASN A 31 6.21 -10.92 6.06
N SER A 32 7.23 -10.09 5.77
CA SER A 32 7.80 -9.11 6.69
C SER A 32 7.90 -7.74 6.02
N GLY A 33 7.90 -6.68 6.84
CA GLY A 33 8.07 -5.32 6.35
C GLY A 33 9.55 -5.00 6.07
N VAL A 34 9.80 -4.38 4.92
CA VAL A 34 11.08 -3.72 4.58
C VAL A 34 10.81 -2.25 4.33
N VAL A 35 11.55 -1.36 4.99
CA VAL A 35 11.29 0.08 4.92
C VAL A 35 12.25 0.75 3.96
N ALA A 36 11.72 1.50 3.00
CA ALA A 36 12.45 2.28 2.03
C ALA A 36 12.12 3.77 2.14
N TRP A 37 13.00 4.63 1.61
CA TRP A 37 12.76 6.07 1.53
C TRP A 37 12.26 6.43 0.14
N HIS A 38 11.15 7.17 0.06
CA HIS A 38 10.58 7.63 -1.20
C HIS A 38 9.91 9.00 -1.01
N GLU A 39 10.33 10.00 -1.80
CA GLU A 39 9.75 11.36 -1.81
C GLU A 39 9.55 12.02 -0.43
N GLY A 40 10.50 11.82 0.49
CA GLY A 40 10.43 12.40 1.83
C GLY A 40 9.60 11.58 2.84
N ALA A 41 9.09 10.41 2.43
CA ALA A 41 8.36 9.49 3.29
C ALA A 41 9.13 8.18 3.49
N GLN A 42 8.90 7.54 4.64
CA GLN A 42 9.29 6.15 4.87
C GLN A 42 8.14 5.25 4.45
N VAL A 43 8.38 4.41 3.46
CA VAL A 43 7.41 3.47 2.91
C VAL A 43 7.74 2.07 3.40
N ALA A 44 6.80 1.42 4.07
CA ALA A 44 6.89 0.02 4.45
C ALA A 44 6.37 -0.87 3.31
N LEU A 45 7.24 -1.70 2.76
CA LEU A 45 6.96 -2.68 1.74
C LEU A 45 6.65 -4.03 2.38
N PHE A 46 5.56 -4.68 1.95
CA PHE A 46 5.17 -6.01 2.39
C PHE A 46 5.03 -6.94 1.19
N HIS A 47 5.89 -7.95 1.13
CA HIS A 47 5.90 -8.95 0.06
C HIS A 47 5.32 -10.26 0.55
N LEU A 48 4.21 -10.70 -0.05
CA LEU A 48 3.52 -11.94 0.27
C LEU A 48 3.60 -12.88 -0.94
N PRO A 49 4.66 -13.70 -1.08
CA PRO A 49 4.86 -14.55 -2.24
C PRO A 49 3.91 -15.76 -2.30
N GLU A 50 3.41 -16.22 -1.14
CA GLU A 50 2.58 -17.41 -1.01
C GLU A 50 1.21 -17.05 -0.43
N ASN A 51 0.32 -16.52 -1.27
CA ASN A 51 -1.06 -16.23 -0.89
C ASN A 51 -2.08 -16.88 -1.85
N ALA A 52 -3.33 -17.02 -1.41
CA ALA A 52 -4.41 -17.65 -2.16
C ALA A 52 -4.70 -16.96 -3.51
N GLU A 53 -4.40 -15.66 -3.60
CA GLU A 53 -4.58 -14.83 -4.79
C GLU A 53 -3.30 -14.70 -5.65
N GLY A 54 -2.24 -15.41 -5.27
CA GLY A 54 -0.91 -15.29 -5.88
C GLY A 54 0.02 -14.34 -5.14
N GLU A 55 1.14 -14.00 -5.78
CA GLU A 55 2.15 -13.09 -5.23
C GLU A 55 1.60 -11.66 -5.12
N GLN A 56 1.65 -11.09 -3.92
CA GLN A 56 1.17 -9.73 -3.64
C GLN A 56 2.29 -8.86 -3.06
N LEU A 57 2.25 -7.57 -3.40
CA LEU A 57 3.17 -6.57 -2.90
C LEU A 57 2.38 -5.32 -2.50
N PHE A 58 2.62 -4.82 -1.30
CA PHE A 58 1.97 -3.64 -0.75
C PHE A 58 3.01 -2.61 -0.33
N ALA A 59 2.67 -1.33 -0.45
CA ALA A 59 3.51 -0.21 -0.05
C ALA A 59 2.65 0.79 0.73
N ILE A 60 2.92 0.94 2.03
CA ILE A 60 2.12 1.77 2.94
C ILE A 60 3.01 2.64 3.83
N ASP A 61 2.42 3.65 4.46
CA ASP A 61 3.16 4.56 5.33
C ASP A 61 3.81 3.79 6.49
N ASN A 62 5.10 4.03 6.74
CA ASN A 62 5.77 3.43 7.89
C ASN A 62 5.40 4.13 9.22
N ARG A 63 4.89 5.37 9.14
CA ARG A 63 4.52 6.18 10.29
C ARG A 63 3.13 5.83 10.78
N ASP A 64 3.04 5.27 11.98
CA ASP A 64 1.78 4.99 12.65
C ASP A 64 1.08 6.32 13.03
N PRO A 65 -0.17 6.57 12.55
CA PRO A 65 -0.87 7.82 12.80
C PRO A 65 -1.23 8.02 14.27
N LYS A 66 -1.36 6.95 15.06
CA LYS A 66 -1.71 7.05 16.48
C LYS A 66 -0.53 7.46 17.34
N SER A 67 0.61 6.79 17.15
CA SER A 67 1.80 7.01 17.96
C SER A 67 2.73 8.08 17.39
N GLY A 68 2.63 8.36 16.10
CA GLY A 68 3.54 9.23 15.36
C GLY A 68 4.92 8.61 15.10
N ALA A 69 5.12 7.34 15.46
CA ALA A 69 6.39 6.63 15.33
C ALA A 69 6.49 5.84 14.01
N ASN A 70 7.71 5.69 13.51
CA ASN A 70 8.01 4.93 12.30
C ASN A 70 8.15 3.43 12.61
N VAL A 71 7.02 2.74 12.80
CA VAL A 71 6.98 1.36 13.32
C VAL A 71 6.15 0.39 12.50
N ILE A 72 5.36 0.83 11.51
CA ILE A 72 4.42 -0.05 10.80
C ILE A 72 5.13 -1.21 10.10
N GLY A 73 6.30 -0.98 9.50
CA GLY A 73 7.13 -2.02 8.86
C GLY A 73 7.61 -3.11 9.82
N ARG A 74 7.43 -2.96 11.13
CA ARG A 74 7.74 -3.98 12.15
C ARG A 74 6.49 -4.68 12.69
N GLY A 75 5.32 -4.37 12.12
CA GLY A 75 4.05 -4.99 12.48
C GLY A 75 3.98 -6.46 12.08
N ILE A 76 2.97 -7.14 12.60
CA ILE A 76 2.65 -8.52 12.23
C ILE A 76 1.59 -8.50 11.13
N VAL A 77 1.91 -9.10 9.99
CA VAL A 77 0.92 -9.33 8.93
C VAL A 77 -0.04 -10.42 9.40
N GLY A 78 -1.34 -10.22 9.17
CA GLY A 78 -2.38 -11.19 9.49
C GLY A 78 -3.57 -11.08 8.55
N SER A 79 -4.57 -11.93 8.79
CA SER A 79 -5.86 -11.86 8.10
C SER A 79 -6.97 -11.71 9.12
N LEU A 80 -7.81 -10.68 8.97
CA LEU A 80 -8.99 -10.44 9.78
C LEU A 80 -10.22 -10.42 8.88
N LYS A 81 -11.12 -11.39 9.05
CA LYS A 81 -12.35 -11.54 8.24
C LYS A 81 -12.10 -11.59 6.72
N GLY A 82 -10.96 -12.16 6.31
CA GLY A 82 -10.57 -12.27 4.90
C GLY A 82 -9.72 -11.10 4.40
N GLU A 83 -9.63 -10.00 5.15
CA GLU A 83 -8.81 -8.85 4.78
C GLU A 83 -7.38 -9.01 5.29
N LEU A 84 -6.39 -8.79 4.42
CA LEU A 84 -5.00 -8.70 4.82
C LEU A 84 -4.74 -7.41 5.59
N VAL A 85 -4.16 -7.55 6.77
CA VAL A 85 -3.87 -6.43 7.66
C VAL A 85 -2.45 -6.47 8.19
N ILE A 86 -1.97 -5.31 8.62
CA ILE A 86 -0.79 -5.15 9.46
C ILE A 86 -1.24 -4.67 10.85
N ALA A 87 -0.83 -5.39 11.89
CA ALA A 87 -1.05 -4.96 13.27
C ALA A 87 0.08 -3.99 13.69
N SER A 88 -0.26 -2.74 14.07
CA SER A 88 0.71 -1.77 14.57
C SER A 88 1.43 -2.33 15.81
N PRO A 89 2.78 -2.32 15.86
CA PRO A 89 3.54 -2.89 16.98
C PRO A 89 3.24 -2.27 18.33
N LEU A 90 2.78 -1.02 18.38
CA LEU A 90 2.58 -0.30 19.62
C LEU A 90 1.20 -0.57 20.18
N TYR A 91 0.17 -0.04 19.53
CA TYR A 91 -1.20 -0.04 20.04
C TYR A 91 -2.14 -1.05 19.34
N LYS A 92 -1.60 -1.92 18.47
CA LYS A 92 -2.30 -3.07 17.89
C LYS A 92 -3.51 -2.74 17.03
N GLN A 93 -3.61 -1.52 16.50
CA GLN A 93 -4.54 -1.22 15.42
C GLN A 93 -4.24 -2.11 14.21
N HIS A 94 -5.27 -2.56 13.53
CA HIS A 94 -5.13 -3.31 12.29
C HIS A 94 -5.42 -2.38 11.12
N PHE A 95 -4.41 -2.18 10.27
CA PHE A 95 -4.56 -1.42 9.03
C PHE A 95 -4.63 -2.39 7.86
N ARG A 96 -5.63 -2.23 6.97
CA ARG A 96 -5.73 -3.04 5.75
C ARG A 96 -4.56 -2.72 4.82
N LEU A 97 -3.84 -3.73 4.35
CA LEU A 97 -2.70 -3.52 3.44
C LEU A 97 -3.13 -2.94 2.09
N ALA A 98 -4.34 -3.26 1.63
CA ALA A 98 -4.84 -2.88 0.32
C ALA A 98 -5.14 -1.38 0.19
N ASP A 99 -5.68 -0.74 1.24
CA ASP A 99 -6.10 0.68 1.19
C ASP A 99 -5.70 1.52 2.41
N GLY A 100 -4.98 0.93 3.36
CA GLY A 100 -4.41 1.60 4.52
C GLY A 100 -5.42 1.94 5.62
N SER A 101 -6.72 1.67 5.44
CA SER A 101 -7.73 2.00 6.45
C SER A 101 -7.59 1.18 7.74
N CYS A 102 -7.83 1.82 8.89
CA CYS A 102 -7.86 1.15 10.18
C CYS A 102 -9.22 0.51 10.44
N LEU A 103 -9.22 -0.74 10.92
CA LEU A 103 -10.45 -1.48 11.23
C LEU A 103 -11.13 -0.97 12.51
N GLU A 104 -10.36 -0.56 13.51
CA GLU A 104 -10.88 -0.09 14.80
C GLU A 104 -11.27 1.40 14.78
N TYR A 105 -10.57 2.19 13.99
CA TYR A 105 -10.67 3.65 13.96
C TYR A 105 -10.81 4.15 12.51
N PRO A 106 -12.03 4.18 11.94
CA PRO A 106 -12.24 4.52 10.53
C PRO A 106 -11.73 5.91 10.11
N GLU A 107 -11.51 6.81 11.07
CA GLU A 107 -10.91 8.12 10.86
C GLU A 107 -9.38 8.08 10.68
N GLN A 108 -8.74 6.95 10.96
CA GLN A 108 -7.30 6.73 10.79
C GLN A 108 -7.04 5.86 9.57
N SER A 109 -6.07 6.28 8.76
CA SER A 109 -5.56 5.50 7.64
C SER A 109 -4.08 5.76 7.43
N LEU A 110 -3.43 4.80 6.80
CA LEU A 110 -2.09 4.92 6.24
C LEU A 110 -2.20 5.35 4.78
N ARG A 111 -1.28 6.18 4.31
CA ARG A 111 -1.11 6.37 2.86
C ARG A 111 -0.71 5.05 2.23
N VAL A 112 -1.24 4.78 1.04
CA VAL A 112 -0.87 3.64 0.21
C VAL A 112 -0.30 4.15 -1.11
N TRP A 113 0.76 3.52 -1.58
CA TRP A 113 1.32 3.76 -2.91
C TRP A 113 1.03 2.57 -3.82
N PRO A 114 0.69 2.81 -5.10
CA PRO A 114 0.79 1.77 -6.11
C PRO A 114 2.22 1.27 -6.18
N VAL A 115 2.40 -0.04 -6.07
CA VAL A 115 3.69 -0.73 -6.12
C VAL A 115 3.55 -1.96 -6.99
N ARG A 116 4.62 -2.33 -7.70
CA ARG A 116 4.64 -3.52 -8.56
C ARG A 116 6.02 -4.17 -8.60
N LEU A 117 6.03 -5.42 -9.04
CA LEU A 117 7.23 -6.12 -9.47
C LEU A 117 7.34 -6.01 -10.99
N ASN A 118 8.44 -5.45 -11.48
CA ASN A 118 8.80 -5.39 -12.90
C ASN A 118 10.06 -6.23 -13.11
N GLY A 119 9.88 -7.53 -13.35
CA GLY A 119 10.95 -8.52 -13.22
C GLY A 119 11.42 -8.59 -11.76
N ASP A 120 12.71 -8.33 -11.54
CA ASP A 120 13.31 -8.26 -10.20
C ASP A 120 13.30 -6.84 -9.61
N ALA A 121 12.88 -5.83 -10.35
CA ALA A 121 12.77 -4.46 -9.82
C ALA A 121 11.46 -4.29 -9.05
N VAL A 122 11.55 -3.74 -7.84
CA VAL A 122 10.40 -3.23 -7.10
C VAL A 122 10.21 -1.77 -7.51
N GLU A 123 9.07 -1.48 -8.12
CA GLU A 123 8.74 -0.15 -8.59
C GLU A 123 7.57 0.44 -7.81
N ILE A 124 7.68 1.72 -7.46
CA ILE A 124 6.64 2.50 -6.80
C ILE A 124 6.20 3.63 -7.73
N ALA A 125 4.90 3.91 -7.78
CA ALA A 125 4.38 4.99 -8.59
C ALA A 125 4.77 6.34 -7.98
N VAL A 126 5.31 7.24 -8.81
CA VAL A 126 5.54 8.65 -8.46
C VAL A 126 4.26 9.46 -8.70
N ALA A 127 4.05 10.48 -7.86
CA ALA A 127 2.87 11.34 -7.90
C ALA A 127 2.97 12.45 -8.96
#